data_AF-B9L7K4-F1
#
_entry.id   AF-B9L7K4-F1
#
_cell.length_a   1.000
_cell.length_b   1.000
_cell.length_c   1.000
_cell.angle_alpha   90.00
_cell.angle_beta   90.00
_cell.angle_gamma   90.00
#
_symmetry.space_group_name_H-M   'P 1'
#
loop_
_entity.id
_entity.type
_entity.pdbx_description
1 polymer ?
#
loop_
_entity_poly.entity_id
_entity_poly.type
_entity_poly.pdbx_seq_one_letter_code
_entity_poly.pdbx_strand_id
1 'polypeptide(L)'
;MGYMLIIDNENKNIEIHSDLCDVVFDKKEDLNINTKLEFIPFNFYEEIEEYLQTVEGYEVVDCEVCKPKENQEELDEDYDDFYEEFDDDEEVDSTRCDII
;
A
#
# COMPACT_ATOMS: atom_id res chain seq x y z
N MET A 1 -1.91 1.03 7.43
CA MET A 1 -0.64 0.77 6.68
C MET A 1 -0.94 0.54 5.20
N GLY A 2 0.04 0.34 4.31
CA GLY A 2 -0.22 0.11 2.88
C GLY A 2 0.66 -0.97 2.24
N TYR A 3 0.61 -1.02 0.91
CA TYR A 3 1.31 -2.02 0.10
C TYR A 3 2.23 -1.36 -0.92
N MET A 4 3.24 -2.12 -1.35
CA MET A 4 4.18 -1.73 -2.37
C MET A 4 4.35 -2.88 -3.36
N LEU A 5 4.03 -2.62 -4.63
CA LEU A 5 4.35 -3.52 -5.73
C LEU A 5 5.74 -3.20 -6.26
N ILE A 6 6.54 -4.23 -6.45
CA ILE A 6 7.84 -4.16 -7.11
C ILE A 6 7.73 -4.91 -8.42
N ILE A 7 7.80 -4.20 -9.54
CA ILE A 7 7.72 -4.78 -10.87
C ILE A 7 9.13 -4.92 -11.44
N ASP A 8 9.53 -6.17 -11.68
CA ASP A 8 10.75 -6.51 -12.40
C ASP A 8 10.44 -6.73 -13.88
N ASN A 9 10.77 -5.73 -14.70
CA ASN A 9 10.54 -5.78 -16.14
C ASN A 9 11.47 -6.76 -16.89
N GLU A 10 12.59 -7.20 -16.29
CA GLU A 10 13.51 -8.13 -16.95
C GLU A 10 13.04 -9.57 -16.85
N ASN A 11 12.65 -9.96 -15.64
CA ASN A 11 12.16 -11.29 -15.31
C ASN A 11 10.65 -11.41 -15.58
N LYS A 12 9.97 -10.28 -15.78
CA LYS A 12 8.51 -10.16 -15.86
C LYS A 12 7.85 -10.69 -14.59
N ASN A 13 8.36 -10.24 -13.44
CA ASN A 13 7.83 -10.64 -12.15
C ASN A 13 7.24 -9.43 -11.44
N ILE A 14 6.14 -9.63 -10.72
CA ILE A 14 5.54 -8.63 -9.85
C ILE A 14 5.62 -9.18 -8.44
N GLU A 15 6.33 -8.51 -7.57
CA GLU A 15 6.40 -8.87 -6.16
C GLU A 15 5.50 -7.95 -5.34
N ILE A 16 4.64 -8.53 -4.50
CA ILE A 16 3.79 -7.78 -3.58
C ILE A 16 4.47 -7.75 -2.22
N HIS A 17 4.59 -6.55 -1.64
CA HIS A 17 5.15 -6.33 -0.32
C HIS A 17 4.28 -5.35 0.48
N SER A 18 4.41 -5.36 1.81
CA SER A 18 3.95 -4.23 2.63
C SER A 18 4.88 -3.02 2.41
N ASP A 19 4.34 -1.80 2.46
CA ASP A 19 5.12 -0.57 2.27
C ASP A 19 6.27 -0.42 3.29
N LEU A 20 6.10 -1.02 4.47
CA LEU A 20 7.07 -1.05 5.57
C LEU A 20 7.97 -2.30 5.58
N CYS A 21 7.89 -3.16 4.57
CA CYS A 21 8.71 -4.37 4.51
C CYS A 21 10.20 -4.04 4.31
N ASP A 22 11.08 -4.64 5.11
CA ASP A 22 12.55 -4.50 4.99
C ASP A 22 13.05 -4.81 3.57
N VAL A 23 12.45 -5.77 2.87
CA VAL A 23 12.83 -6.15 1.50
C VAL A 23 12.61 -4.99 0.51
N VAL A 24 11.58 -4.18 0.72
CA VAL A 24 11.31 -2.99 -0.11
C VAL A 24 12.41 -1.95 0.10
N PHE A 25 12.83 -1.74 1.34
CA PHE A 25 13.92 -0.82 1.66
C PHE A 25 15.25 -1.27 1.05
N ASP A 26 15.58 -2.56 1.19
CA ASP A 26 16.79 -3.16 0.64
C ASP A 26 16.83 -3.04 -0.90
N LYS A 27 15.71 -3.35 -1.58
CA LYS A 27 15.60 -3.19 -3.04
C LYS A 27 15.59 -1.73 -3.51
N LYS A 28 15.08 -0.79 -2.70
CA LYS A 28 15.18 0.65 -3.00
C LYS A 28 16.62 1.15 -2.91
N GLU A 29 17.43 0.62 -2.01
CA GLU A 29 18.87 0.91 -1.99
C GLU A 29 19.57 0.34 -3.24
N ASP A 30 19.18 -0.85 -3.69
CA ASP A 30 19.70 -1.48 -4.93
C ASP A 30 19.24 -0.73 -6.21
N LEU A 31 18.13 -0.01 -6.16
CA LEU A 31 17.59 0.79 -7.26
C LEU A 31 18.53 1.90 -7.76
N ASN A 32 19.42 2.39 -6.88
CA ASN A 32 20.48 3.31 -7.28
C ASN A 32 21.43 2.70 -8.33
N ILE A 33 21.37 1.37 -8.51
CA ILE A 33 22.22 0.59 -9.42
C ILE A 33 21.37 -0.04 -10.55
N ASN A 34 20.11 -0.44 -10.29
CA ASN A 34 19.22 -1.09 -11.26
C ASN A 34 17.94 -0.28 -11.56
N THR A 35 17.93 0.43 -12.68
CA THR A 35 16.81 1.28 -13.17
C THR A 35 15.64 0.51 -13.79
N LYS A 36 15.61 -0.81 -13.65
CA LYS A 36 14.64 -1.69 -14.33
C LYS A 36 13.53 -2.21 -13.41
N LEU A 37 13.61 -1.86 -12.13
CA LEU A 37 12.59 -2.13 -11.14
C LEU A 37 11.67 -0.91 -11.04
N GLU A 38 10.36 -1.14 -11.05
CA GLU A 38 9.35 -0.11 -10.80
C GLU A 38 8.65 -0.36 -9.47
N PHE A 39 8.34 0.72 -8.75
CA PHE A 39 7.73 0.66 -7.41
C PHE A 39 6.40 1.41 -7.45
N ILE A 40 5.31 0.70 -7.16
CA ILE A 40 3.96 1.25 -7.20
C ILE A 40 3.33 1.10 -5.81
N PRO A 41 3.04 2.20 -5.10
CA PRO A 41 2.33 2.14 -3.82
C PRO A 41 0.83 1.92 -4.02
N PHE A 42 0.23 1.12 -3.15
CA PHE A 42 -1.22 0.86 -3.05
C PHE A 42 -1.67 0.97 -1.60
N ASN A 43 -2.94 1.32 -1.39
CA ASN A 43 -3.48 1.44 -0.02
C ASN A 43 -4.15 0.15 0.40
N PHE A 44 -4.96 -0.45 -0.49
CA PHE A 44 -5.69 -1.69 -0.21
C PHE A 44 -5.19 -2.85 -1.06
N TYR A 45 -5.28 -4.06 -0.52
CA TYR A 45 -4.93 -5.26 -1.27
C TYR A 45 -5.88 -5.52 -2.46
N GLU A 46 -7.14 -5.11 -2.36
CA GLU A 46 -8.12 -5.24 -3.47
C GLU A 46 -7.66 -4.47 -4.73
N GLU A 47 -7.08 -3.27 -4.56
CA GLU A 47 -6.55 -2.48 -5.67
C GLU A 47 -5.41 -3.21 -6.39
N ILE A 48 -4.63 -4.00 -5.66
CA ILE A 48 -3.55 -4.82 -6.20
C ILE A 48 -4.13 -5.95 -7.03
N GLU A 49 -5.16 -6.64 -6.53
CA GLU A 49 -5.81 -7.72 -7.27
C GLU A 49 -6.43 -7.21 -8.58
N GLU A 50 -7.08 -6.05 -8.54
CA GLU A 50 -7.58 -5.39 -9.75
C GLU A 50 -6.45 -5.02 -10.71
N TYR A 51 -5.35 -4.46 -10.21
CA TYR A 51 -4.18 -4.14 -11.03
C TYR A 51 -3.63 -5.40 -11.70
N LEU A 52 -3.44 -6.48 -10.95
CA LEU A 52 -2.95 -7.77 -11.44
C LEU A 52 -3.84 -8.38 -12.52
N GLN A 53 -5.15 -8.17 -12.46
CA GLN A 53 -6.05 -8.60 -13.54
C GLN A 53 -5.82 -7.84 -14.86
N THR A 54 -5.29 -6.62 -14.79
CA THR A 54 -4.98 -5.82 -15.99
C THR A 54 -3.60 -6.12 -16.60
N VAL A 55 -2.66 -6.64 -15.80
CA VAL A 55 -1.30 -6.98 -16.25
C VAL A 55 -1.21 -8.46 -16.60
N GLU A 56 -1.39 -8.78 -17.89
CA GLU A 56 -1.22 -10.15 -18.39
C GLU A 56 0.25 -10.45 -18.72
N GLY A 57 0.75 -11.61 -18.27
CA GLY A 57 2.08 -12.12 -18.63
C GLY A 57 3.22 -11.80 -17.67
N TYR A 58 2.88 -11.34 -16.45
CA TYR A 58 3.83 -11.24 -15.33
C TYR A 58 3.59 -12.36 -14.32
N GLU A 59 4.66 -12.88 -13.72
CA GLU A 59 4.58 -13.85 -12.62
C GLU A 59 4.43 -13.09 -11.30
N VAL A 60 3.32 -13.32 -10.60
CA VAL A 60 3.05 -12.69 -9.31
C VAL A 60 3.68 -13.52 -8.21
N VAL A 61 4.51 -12.89 -7.39
CA VAL A 61 5.22 -13.52 -6.28
C VAL A 61 4.90 -12.76 -5.00
N ASP A 62 4.27 -13.44 -4.06
CA ASP A 62 4.04 -12.88 -2.72
C ASP A 62 5.34 -12.90 -1.91
N CYS A 63 5.63 -11.82 -1.20
CA CYS A 63 6.78 -11.79 -0.32
C CYS A 63 6.62 -12.76 0.86
N GLU A 64 7.53 -13.73 1.00
CA GLU A 64 7.54 -14.68 2.11
C GLU A 64 7.88 -14.05 3.48
N VAL A 65 8.47 -12.85 3.49
CA VAL A 65 8.91 -12.15 4.70
C VAL A 65 7.77 -11.35 5.33
N CYS A 66 7.12 -10.49 4.53
CA CYS A 66 6.03 -9.65 5.03
C CYS A 66 4.65 -10.28 4.83
N LYS A 67 4.55 -11.39 4.09
CA LYS A 67 3.32 -12.17 3.90
C LYS A 67 2.08 -11.28 3.74
N PRO A 68 2.08 -10.37 2.74
CA PRO A 68 1.09 -9.30 2.63
C PRO A 68 -0.34 -9.84 2.53
N LYS A 69 -0.50 -11.05 1.99
CA LYS A 69 -1.78 -11.75 1.90
C LYS A 69 -2.26 -12.37 3.21
N GLU A 70 -1.36 -12.81 4.10
CA GLU A 70 -1.73 -13.34 5.41
C GLU A 70 -2.02 -12.21 6.40
N ASN A 71 -1.31 -11.09 6.27
CA ASN A 71 -1.47 -9.89 7.10
C ASN A 71 -2.47 -8.89 6.51
N GLN A 72 -3.22 -9.29 5.47
CA GLN A 72 -4.13 -8.40 4.75
C GLN A 72 -5.16 -7.75 5.68
N GLU A 73 -5.81 -8.54 6.55
CA GLU A 73 -6.82 -8.05 7.49
C GLU A 73 -6.24 -6.93 8.38
N GLU A 74 -5.08 -7.14 9.00
CA GLU A 74 -4.45 -6.13 9.87
C GLU A 74 -3.98 -4.89 9.09
N LEU A 75 -3.47 -5.07 7.87
CA LEU A 75 -2.95 -3.96 7.06
C LEU A 75 -4.08 -3.07 6.50
N ASP A 76 -5.17 -3.70 6.06
CA ASP A 76 -6.37 -3.02 5.55
C ASP A 76 -7.16 -2.38 6.71
N GLU A 77 -7.25 -3.03 7.89
CA GLU A 77 -7.93 -2.51 9.10
C GLU A 77 -7.19 -1.32 9.72
N ASP A 78 -5.85 -1.35 9.81
CA ASP A 78 -5.04 -0.22 10.31
C ASP A 78 -5.18 1.06 9.45
N TYR A 79 -5.59 0.92 8.18
CA TYR A 79 -5.93 2.07 7.34
C TYR A 79 -7.37 2.57 7.58
N ASP A 80 -8.31 1.69 7.91
CA ASP A 80 -9.71 2.03 8.22
C ASP A 80 -9.82 2.69 9.62
N ASP A 81 -9.05 2.20 10.60
CA ASP A 81 -8.99 2.73 11.97
C ASP A 81 -8.40 4.16 12.03
N PHE A 82 -7.57 4.55 11.05
CA PHE A 82 -7.11 5.94 10.90
C PHE A 82 -8.24 6.92 10.53
N TYR A 83 -9.34 6.43 9.92
CA TYR A 83 -10.49 7.24 9.53
C TYR A 83 -11.69 7.10 10.47
N GLU A 84 -11.72 6.11 11.38
CA GLU A 84 -12.77 6.00 12.41
C GLU A 84 -12.62 6.99 13.58
N GLU A 85 -11.44 7.58 13.81
CA GLU A 85 -11.25 8.60 14.87
C GLU A 85 -11.44 10.04 14.37
N PHE A 86 -12.51 10.27 13.58
CA PHE A 86 -13.22 11.54 13.66
C PHE A 86 -14.48 11.28 14.46
N ASP A 87 -14.43 11.53 15.77
CA ASP A 87 -15.63 11.76 16.57
C ASP A 87 -16.54 12.72 15.78
N ASP A 88 -17.61 12.20 15.20
CA ASP A 88 -18.72 12.94 14.59
C ASP A 88 -19.54 13.71 15.65
N ASP A 89 -18.93 14.03 16.79
CA ASP A 89 -19.54 14.72 17.94
C ASP A 89 -18.77 16.01 18.33
N GLU A 90 -17.95 16.58 17.44
CA GLU A 90 -17.81 18.04 17.50
C GLU A 90 -19.08 18.63 16.89
N GLU A 91 -20.11 18.74 17.75
CA GLU A 91 -21.24 19.64 17.54
C GLU A 91 -20.68 20.92 16.90
N VAL A 92 -20.95 21.11 15.61
CA VAL A 92 -20.70 22.39 14.95
C VAL A 92 -21.51 23.40 15.74
N ASP A 93 -20.84 24.09 16.67
CA ASP A 93 -21.42 25.10 17.53
C ASP A 93 -21.89 26.23 16.62
N SER A 94 -23.14 26.10 16.19
CA SER A 94 -23.85 27.04 15.33
C SER A 94 -24.15 28.35 16.07
N THR A 95 -23.60 28.53 17.28
CA THR A 95 -23.79 29.71 18.12
C THR A 95 -22.69 30.75 17.93
N ARG A 96 -21.63 30.49 17.14
CA ARG A 96 -20.65 31.53 16.80
C ARG A 96 -21.11 32.45 15.67
N CYS A 97 -22.35 32.93 15.78
CA CYS A 97 -22.75 34.25 15.31
C CYS A 97 -22.40 35.28 16.40
N ASP A 98 -21.11 35.62 16.55
CA ASP A 98 -20.73 36.80 17.34
C ASP A 98 -19.68 37.63 16.58
N ILE A 99 -20.23 38.56 15.79
CA ILE A 99 -19.92 40.00 15.73
C ILE A 99 -18.51 40.41 16.18
N ILE A 100 -17.69 40.97 15.26
CA ILE A 100 -17.28 42.41 15.21
C ILE A 100 -17.02 42.81 13.76
#